data_AF-A0AB36HYE6-F1
#
_entry.id   AF-A0AB36HYE6-F1
#
_cell.length_a   1.000
_cell.length_b   1.000
_cell.length_c   1.000
_cell.angle_alpha   90.00
_cell.angle_beta   90.00
_cell.angle_gamma   90.00
#
_symmetry.space_group_name_H-M   'P 1'
#
loop_
_entity.id
_entity.type
_entity.pdbx_description
1 polymer ?
#
loop_
_entity_poly.entity_id
_entity_poly.type
_entity_poly.pdbx_seq_one_letter_code
_entity_poly.pdbx_strand_id
1 'polypeptide(L)'
;MSGSKQTFSRRAILRGMTALAGAYAMPSLLTGFRAAQAAYQTTMPDLAPDFGKGKSVAIIGAGVAGLTAAYRLANAGFEVAVLEADGRYGGRSLTARPHDDKYRRWWFSQYPETSLFSNMYVSQYQERHDSPANALQTCAFMDDKWAQNDYRGNPVELFLNAGPGRIPSNHINLIALCQEIGVDLETYIFQSMSNLMQSATYNNGKPVPMGQVTYNLYGEMAEMMYTAIQEGCKLQGRALSSVEKEQLENLYRLFGDLSSVGGFDGTARGGYDKIPGGWRDGGKFRDKIGLEDILKSQFIGDSNANPELSPGSFLFNGFNIDWQPTLMQPVGGMDRIWQQLLLQKVPSSALNNLIYSYRKNARSDTRVGDLVSLHTPALNIHVENQSVTVTFKIFQADLARIESRKFDYCISTVAPSLLKKVLNYSSAPREFIAGLDAFSATGKWGDATPDLWTPAIKVGWQGAERFWETEDEIYGGISWTTDDIGQIWYPSEDFTAHTGILTGAYNRGERAADYARQNNQQRLDTARKGMALLHPGNADKVDHGMSIAWQYMPHQVGGWASDTATETPAVYKQITTFDKNSRFYCAGDTWSYLPGWQEGSVSSAYCAINAIARTIDPTNNTFATSACFAGSE
;
A
#
# COMPACT_ATOMS: atom_id res chain seq x y z
N MET A 1 -20.51 44.02 -2.94
CA MET A 1 -19.38 43.32 -3.62
C MET A 1 -18.54 42.65 -2.55
N SER A 2 -18.83 41.39 -2.20
CA SER A 2 -17.96 40.59 -1.34
C SER A 2 -17.06 39.76 -2.25
N GLY A 3 -15.78 40.12 -2.33
CA GLY A 3 -14.79 39.32 -3.05
C GLY A 3 -14.70 37.94 -2.40
N SER A 4 -15.11 36.91 -3.13
CA SER A 4 -14.84 35.52 -2.75
C SER A 4 -13.33 35.35 -2.70
N LYS A 5 -12.76 35.22 -1.50
CA LYS A 5 -11.38 34.80 -1.33
C LYS A 5 -11.25 33.44 -2.02
N GLN A 6 -10.42 33.35 -3.06
CA GLN A 6 -9.98 32.06 -3.59
C GLN A 6 -9.26 31.34 -2.44
N THR A 7 -9.92 30.37 -1.83
CA THR A 7 -9.31 29.50 -0.82
C THR A 7 -8.47 28.47 -1.55
N PHE A 8 -7.16 28.72 -1.64
CA PHE A 8 -6.21 27.71 -2.07
C PHE A 8 -6.05 26.68 -0.94
N SER A 9 -6.33 25.40 -1.22
CA SER A 9 -5.99 24.34 -0.28
C SER A 9 -4.46 24.23 -0.15
N ARG A 10 -3.94 23.73 0.98
CA ARG A 10 -2.50 23.43 1.13
C ARG A 10 -1.98 22.55 -0.02
N ARG A 11 -2.83 21.65 -0.52
CA ARG A 11 -2.57 20.82 -1.70
C ARG A 11 -2.50 21.63 -3.00
N ALA A 12 -3.27 22.70 -3.17
CA ALA A 12 -3.11 23.60 -4.33
C ALA A 12 -1.76 24.33 -4.32
N ILE A 13 -1.22 24.65 -3.14
CA ILE A 13 0.12 25.23 -2.98
C ILE A 13 1.20 24.19 -3.30
N LEU A 14 1.09 22.98 -2.75
CA LEU A 14 2.01 21.87 -3.06
C LEU A 14 1.95 21.50 -4.56
N ARG A 15 0.76 21.41 -5.16
CA ARG A 15 0.56 21.20 -6.61
C ARG A 15 1.20 22.29 -7.46
N GLY A 16 1.17 23.55 -7.01
CA GLY A 16 1.85 24.66 -7.68
C GLY A 16 3.37 24.47 -7.73
N MET A 17 3.96 23.80 -6.73
CA MET A 17 5.37 23.43 -6.72
C MET A 17 5.65 22.23 -7.65
N THR A 18 4.75 21.24 -7.69
CA THR A 18 4.87 20.07 -8.58
C THR A 18 4.70 20.43 -10.07
N ALA A 19 3.77 21.33 -10.41
CA ALA A 19 3.54 21.79 -11.79
C ALA A 19 4.72 22.60 -12.35
N LEU A 20 5.48 23.28 -11.48
CA LEU A 20 6.74 23.94 -11.85
C LEU A 20 7.90 22.94 -12.05
N ALA A 21 7.89 21.82 -11.33
CA ALA A 21 8.90 20.76 -11.47
C ALA A 21 8.73 19.93 -12.77
N GLY A 22 7.51 19.79 -13.29
CA GLY A 22 7.25 19.05 -14.55
C GLY A 22 7.66 19.79 -15.84
N ALA A 23 7.88 21.10 -15.82
CA ALA A 23 8.26 21.85 -17.03
C ALA A 23 9.77 21.82 -17.32
N TYR A 24 10.57 21.52 -16.31
CA TYR A 24 12.01 21.34 -16.41
C TYR A 24 12.42 20.34 -15.34
N ALA A 25 13.09 19.26 -15.73
CA ALA A 25 14.02 18.58 -14.82
C ALA A 25 15.16 19.56 -14.50
N MET A 26 14.88 20.56 -13.68
CA MET A 26 15.84 21.47 -13.08
C MET A 26 16.14 20.89 -11.70
N PRO A 27 17.35 20.35 -11.50
CA PRO A 27 17.81 20.01 -10.17
C PRO A 27 17.79 21.30 -9.36
N SER A 28 16.85 21.43 -8.42
CA SER A 28 16.94 22.37 -7.30
C SER A 28 17.37 23.80 -7.68
N LEU A 29 16.48 24.61 -8.26
CA LEU A 29 16.68 26.06 -8.33
C LEU A 29 15.41 26.72 -7.81
N LEU A 30 15.45 27.45 -6.70
CA LEU A 30 16.45 28.46 -6.39
C LEU A 30 17.14 28.23 -5.04
N THR A 31 18.42 27.85 -5.09
CA THR A 31 19.52 28.47 -4.30
C THR A 31 19.15 29.03 -2.93
N GLY A 32 18.69 28.15 -2.04
CA GLY A 32 18.36 28.46 -0.65
C GLY A 32 18.13 27.21 0.20
N PHE A 33 17.60 26.15 -0.40
CA PHE A 33 17.60 24.80 0.13
C PHE A 33 17.90 23.85 -1.04
N ARG A 34 19.14 23.38 -1.19
CA ARG A 34 19.31 22.06 -1.81
C ARG A 34 18.48 21.15 -0.91
N ALA A 35 17.41 20.54 -1.43
CA ALA A 35 16.79 19.44 -0.72
C ALA A 35 17.93 18.49 -0.42
N ALA A 36 18.30 18.37 0.86
CA ALA A 36 19.32 17.44 1.26
C ALA A 36 18.82 16.09 0.76
N GLN A 37 19.48 15.53 -0.26
CA GLN A 37 19.21 14.16 -0.65
C GLN A 37 19.56 13.36 0.59
N ALA A 38 18.54 12.82 1.27
CA ALA A 38 18.80 12.03 2.44
C ALA A 38 19.61 10.83 1.95
N ALA A 39 20.83 10.70 2.47
CA ALA A 39 21.71 9.60 2.11
C ALA A 39 21.18 8.32 2.79
N TYR A 40 20.11 7.76 2.23
CA TYR A 40 19.60 6.46 2.65
C TYR A 40 20.61 5.38 2.26
N GLN A 41 20.89 4.45 3.16
CA GLN A 41 21.62 3.23 2.84
C GLN A 41 20.67 2.28 2.08
N THR A 42 20.56 2.48 0.76
CA THR A 42 19.68 1.69 -0.10
C THR A 42 20.39 0.48 -0.69
N THR A 43 19.64 -0.47 -1.24
CA THR A 43 20.14 -1.61 -2.03
C THR A 43 20.14 -1.31 -3.53
N MET A 44 20.03 -0.04 -3.92
CA MET A 44 19.95 0.40 -5.31
C MET A 44 21.17 -0.07 -6.13
N PRO A 45 20.98 -0.63 -7.34
CA PRO A 45 22.06 -1.00 -8.23
C PRO A 45 22.86 0.23 -8.68
N ASP A 46 24.19 0.14 -8.58
CA ASP A 46 25.12 1.13 -9.11
C ASP A 46 25.68 0.64 -10.45
N LEU A 47 24.97 0.98 -11.54
CA LEU A 47 25.34 0.59 -12.90
C LEU A 47 25.76 1.82 -13.71
N ALA A 48 26.88 1.72 -14.42
CA ALA A 48 27.31 2.76 -15.35
C ALA A 48 26.28 2.93 -16.50
N PRO A 49 26.12 4.14 -17.07
CA PRO A 49 25.08 4.41 -18.08
C PRO A 49 25.14 3.57 -19.37
N ASP A 50 26.28 2.97 -19.68
CA ASP A 50 26.49 2.11 -20.86
C ASP A 50 26.76 0.65 -20.51
N PHE A 51 26.56 0.26 -19.24
CA PHE A 51 26.83 -1.07 -18.72
C PHE A 51 26.13 -2.19 -19.53
N GLY A 52 24.88 -1.95 -19.92
CA GLY A 52 24.04 -2.88 -20.69
C GLY A 52 24.05 -2.66 -22.20
N LYS A 53 24.95 -1.82 -22.72
CA LYS A 53 24.92 -1.43 -24.13
C LYS A 53 24.96 -2.65 -25.07
N GLY A 54 24.00 -2.70 -25.99
CA GLY A 54 23.86 -3.78 -26.97
C GLY A 54 23.21 -5.06 -26.39
N LYS A 55 22.67 -5.00 -25.17
CA LYS A 55 21.90 -6.08 -24.54
C LYS A 55 20.45 -5.67 -24.38
N SER A 56 19.57 -6.65 -24.44
CA SER A 56 18.13 -6.48 -24.41
C SER A 56 17.49 -7.21 -23.21
N VAL A 57 16.49 -6.59 -22.59
CA VAL A 57 15.77 -7.15 -21.44
C VAL A 57 14.27 -7.09 -21.67
N ALA A 58 13.61 -8.24 -21.57
CA ALA A 58 12.17 -8.33 -21.43
C ALA A 58 11.76 -8.21 -19.96
N ILE A 59 10.74 -7.41 -19.67
CA ILE A 59 10.14 -7.28 -18.35
C ILE A 59 8.68 -7.67 -18.47
N ILE A 60 8.24 -8.69 -17.72
CA ILE A 60 6.87 -9.19 -17.78
C ILE A 60 6.09 -8.60 -16.61
N GLY A 61 5.25 -7.60 -16.90
CA GLY A 61 4.43 -6.84 -15.96
C GLY A 61 4.92 -5.40 -15.74
N ALA A 62 4.00 -4.44 -15.79
CA ALA A 62 4.21 -3.01 -15.56
C ALA A 62 3.70 -2.56 -14.18
N GLY A 63 3.87 -3.42 -13.16
CA GLY A 63 3.74 -3.03 -11.75
C GLY A 63 4.93 -2.20 -11.26
N VAL A 64 4.93 -1.81 -9.98
CA VAL A 64 6.01 -1.00 -9.38
C VAL A 64 7.40 -1.63 -9.58
N ALA A 65 7.54 -2.95 -9.37
CA ALA A 65 8.80 -3.66 -9.59
C ALA A 65 9.27 -3.60 -11.05
N GLY A 66 8.37 -3.84 -12.00
CA GLY A 66 8.69 -3.88 -13.42
C GLY A 66 9.06 -2.51 -13.98
N LEU A 67 8.31 -1.47 -13.58
CA LEU A 67 8.62 -0.09 -13.98
C LEU A 67 9.91 0.43 -13.33
N THR A 68 10.20 0.04 -12.09
CA THR A 68 11.49 0.32 -11.44
C THR A 68 12.63 -0.34 -12.20
N ALA A 69 12.48 -1.62 -12.56
CA ALA A 69 13.47 -2.33 -13.35
C ALA A 69 13.68 -1.71 -14.73
N ALA A 70 12.60 -1.32 -15.41
CA ALA A 70 12.66 -0.67 -16.72
C ALA A 70 13.42 0.66 -16.65
N TYR A 71 13.11 1.50 -15.67
CA TYR A 71 13.79 2.78 -15.45
C TYR A 71 15.29 2.60 -15.24
N ARG A 72 15.71 1.70 -14.35
CA ARG A 72 17.12 1.46 -14.04
C ARG A 72 17.89 0.86 -15.21
N LEU A 73 17.36 -0.19 -15.85
CA LEU A 73 18.03 -0.87 -16.95
C LEU A 73 18.12 0.02 -18.19
N ALA A 74 17.07 0.80 -18.50
CA ALA A 74 17.12 1.76 -19.61
C ALA A 74 18.22 2.81 -19.39
N ASN A 75 18.37 3.33 -18.17
CA ASN A 75 19.42 4.28 -17.83
C ASN A 75 20.83 3.66 -17.78
N ALA A 76 20.92 2.35 -17.58
CA ALA A 76 22.16 1.58 -17.70
C ALA A 76 22.47 1.14 -19.15
N GLY A 77 21.70 1.60 -20.13
CA GLY A 77 21.99 1.42 -21.56
C GLY A 77 21.43 0.16 -22.21
N PHE A 78 20.57 -0.60 -21.51
CA PHE A 78 19.87 -1.75 -22.09
C PHE A 78 18.74 -1.32 -23.03
N GLU A 79 18.47 -2.12 -24.06
CA GLU A 79 17.20 -2.08 -24.79
C GLU A 79 16.12 -2.77 -23.94
N VAL A 80 15.01 -2.10 -23.66
CA VAL A 80 14.01 -2.58 -22.70
C VAL A 80 12.63 -2.73 -23.34
N ALA A 81 11.98 -3.85 -23.01
CA ALA A 81 10.65 -4.22 -23.45
C ALA A 81 9.78 -4.61 -22.25
N VAL A 82 8.77 -3.81 -21.89
CA VAL A 82 7.84 -4.15 -20.80
C VAL A 82 6.51 -4.63 -21.39
N LEU A 83 6.12 -5.85 -21.05
CA LEU A 83 4.88 -6.50 -21.51
C LEU A 83 3.88 -6.58 -20.37
N GLU A 84 2.80 -5.80 -20.43
CA GLU A 84 1.74 -5.79 -19.42
C GLU A 84 0.48 -6.45 -19.98
N ALA A 85 -0.04 -7.44 -19.27
CA ALA A 85 -1.19 -8.20 -19.71
C ALA A 85 -2.49 -7.38 -19.63
N ASP A 86 -2.61 -6.52 -18.62
CA ASP A 86 -3.77 -5.68 -18.36
C ASP A 86 -3.81 -4.44 -19.27
N GLY A 87 -4.97 -3.78 -19.33
CA GLY A 87 -5.15 -2.49 -20.01
C GLY A 87 -4.70 -1.29 -19.19
N ARG A 88 -3.99 -1.53 -18.08
CA ARG A 88 -3.61 -0.50 -17.09
C ARG A 88 -2.22 -0.78 -16.53
N TYR A 89 -1.57 0.26 -16.05
CA TYR A 89 -0.30 0.18 -15.35
C TYR A 89 -0.49 -0.10 -13.85
N GLY A 90 0.61 -0.36 -13.14
CA GLY A 90 0.67 -0.32 -11.68
C GLY A 90 0.36 -1.63 -10.96
N GLY A 91 -0.20 -2.63 -11.64
CA GLY A 91 -0.49 -3.94 -11.06
C GLY A 91 -1.45 -3.84 -9.86
N ARG A 92 -0.99 -4.22 -8.66
CA ARG A 92 -1.80 -4.08 -7.44
C ARG A 92 -1.87 -2.66 -6.87
N SER A 93 -1.03 -1.73 -7.35
CA SER A 93 -1.12 -0.32 -6.98
C SER A 93 -2.19 0.39 -7.79
N LEU A 94 -3.46 0.18 -7.43
CA LEU A 94 -4.62 0.81 -8.07
C LEU A 94 -5.19 1.92 -7.20
N THR A 95 -5.37 3.09 -7.81
CA THR A 95 -6.09 4.22 -7.21
C THR A 95 -7.26 4.61 -8.12
N ALA A 96 -8.48 4.40 -7.65
CA ALA A 96 -9.69 4.72 -8.42
C ALA A 96 -10.07 6.20 -8.24
N ARG A 97 -10.48 6.86 -9.33
CA ARG A 97 -10.85 8.29 -9.39
C ARG A 97 -12.15 8.50 -10.16
N PRO A 98 -12.88 9.62 -9.93
CA PRO A 98 -14.14 9.95 -10.61
C PRO A 98 -14.14 9.67 -12.13
N HIS A 99 -15.20 9.06 -12.65
CA HIS A 99 -15.30 8.82 -14.10
C HIS A 99 -15.70 10.04 -14.92
N ASP A 100 -16.23 11.09 -14.30
CA ASP A 100 -16.73 12.30 -14.96
C ASP A 100 -15.65 12.99 -15.83
N ASP A 101 -16.02 13.36 -17.05
CA ASP A 101 -15.10 13.94 -18.04
C ASP A 101 -14.62 15.35 -17.67
N LYS A 102 -15.44 16.15 -17.00
CA LYS A 102 -15.03 17.47 -16.51
C LYS A 102 -13.96 17.27 -15.44
N TYR A 103 -14.20 16.37 -14.48
CA TYR A 103 -13.27 16.06 -13.40
C TYR A 103 -11.97 15.48 -13.95
N ARG A 104 -12.04 14.54 -14.89
CA ARG A 104 -10.87 13.94 -15.53
C ARG A 104 -10.02 14.99 -16.26
N ARG A 105 -10.64 15.90 -17.03
CA ARG A 105 -9.92 17.01 -17.69
C ARG A 105 -9.29 17.96 -16.68
N TRP A 106 -10.00 18.27 -15.59
CA TRP A 106 -9.44 19.06 -14.50
C TRP A 106 -8.21 18.37 -13.92
N TRP A 107 -8.28 17.07 -13.61
CA TRP A 107 -7.16 16.31 -13.08
C TRP A 107 -5.93 16.37 -14.00
N PHE A 108 -6.11 16.13 -15.31
CA PHE A 108 -5.01 16.26 -16.27
C PHE A 108 -4.46 17.69 -16.37
N SER A 109 -5.28 18.72 -16.14
CA SER A 109 -4.78 20.10 -16.08
C SER A 109 -3.90 20.37 -14.86
N GLN A 110 -4.10 19.63 -13.76
CA GLN A 110 -3.25 19.72 -12.57
C GLN A 110 -1.94 18.94 -12.74
N TYR A 111 -1.93 17.92 -13.61
CA TYR A 111 -0.78 17.07 -13.87
C TYR A 111 -0.52 16.94 -15.39
N PRO A 112 -0.16 18.02 -16.11
CA PRO A 112 -0.17 18.04 -17.58
C PRO A 112 0.65 16.91 -18.24
N GLU A 113 1.81 16.56 -17.67
CA GLU A 113 2.65 15.49 -18.22
C GLU A 113 1.99 14.11 -18.18
N THR A 114 1.04 13.87 -17.26
CA THR A 114 0.31 12.59 -17.21
C THR A 114 -0.58 12.37 -18.44
N SER A 115 -0.91 13.42 -19.20
CA SER A 115 -1.62 13.30 -20.48
C SER A 115 -0.81 12.57 -21.56
N LEU A 116 0.51 12.42 -21.38
CA LEU A 116 1.35 11.60 -22.25
C LEU A 116 0.91 10.13 -22.25
N PHE A 117 0.34 9.65 -21.15
CA PHE A 117 -0.10 8.27 -20.99
C PHE A 117 -1.50 8.24 -20.36
N SER A 118 -2.54 8.29 -21.20
CA SER A 118 -3.92 8.47 -20.72
C SER A 118 -4.44 7.39 -19.75
N ASN A 119 -3.86 6.19 -19.78
CA ASN A 119 -4.20 5.06 -18.89
C ASN A 119 -3.59 5.23 -17.48
N MET A 120 -2.90 6.34 -17.19
CA MET A 120 -2.55 6.75 -15.84
C MET A 120 -3.78 7.07 -14.98
N TYR A 121 -4.88 7.49 -15.62
CA TYR A 121 -6.12 7.83 -14.95
C TYR A 121 -7.06 6.63 -14.92
N VAL A 122 -7.22 5.99 -13.76
CA VAL A 122 -8.10 4.83 -13.57
C VAL A 122 -9.41 5.28 -12.94
N SER A 123 -10.51 5.17 -13.70
CA SER A 123 -11.87 5.39 -13.20
C SER A 123 -12.77 4.16 -13.25
N GLN A 124 -12.30 3.10 -13.90
CA GLN A 124 -13.04 1.86 -14.09
C GLN A 124 -12.13 0.65 -13.94
N TYR A 125 -12.69 -0.44 -13.44
CA TYR A 125 -12.05 -1.76 -13.42
C TYR A 125 -13.12 -2.85 -13.37
N GLN A 126 -12.73 -4.08 -13.66
CA GLN A 126 -13.65 -5.21 -13.67
C GLN A 126 -12.98 -6.45 -13.08
N GLU A 127 -13.67 -7.10 -12.14
CA GLU A 127 -13.29 -8.42 -11.67
C GLU A 127 -13.55 -9.47 -12.77
N ARG A 128 -12.80 -10.57 -12.77
CA ARG A 128 -12.95 -11.65 -13.75
C ARG A 128 -14.36 -12.25 -13.71
N HIS A 129 -14.72 -12.95 -14.79
CA HIS A 129 -16.03 -13.58 -14.96
C HIS A 129 -16.41 -14.59 -13.86
N ASP A 130 -15.42 -15.22 -13.22
CA ASP A 130 -15.61 -16.15 -12.08
C ASP A 130 -15.95 -15.45 -10.76
N SER A 131 -15.89 -14.12 -10.71
CA SER A 131 -16.33 -13.34 -9.56
C SER A 131 -17.86 -13.20 -9.50
N PRO A 132 -18.48 -13.32 -8.30
CA PRO A 132 -19.87 -12.90 -8.06
C PRO A 132 -20.10 -11.39 -8.29
N ALA A 133 -19.03 -10.60 -8.36
CA ALA A 133 -19.01 -9.15 -8.56
C ALA A 133 -18.40 -8.73 -9.91
N ASN A 134 -18.53 -9.57 -10.95
CA ASN A 134 -17.91 -9.38 -12.27
C ASN A 134 -18.45 -8.20 -13.12
N ALA A 135 -19.41 -7.43 -12.63
CA ALA A 135 -19.89 -6.23 -13.33
C ALA A 135 -18.80 -5.14 -13.36
N LEU A 136 -18.74 -4.36 -14.45
CA LEU A 136 -17.83 -3.22 -14.56
C LEU A 136 -18.06 -2.25 -13.40
N GLN A 137 -17.04 -2.04 -12.57
CA GLN A 137 -17.04 -1.03 -11.52
C GLN A 137 -16.65 0.31 -12.14
N THR A 138 -17.52 1.31 -11.99
CA THR A 138 -17.26 2.68 -12.41
C THR A 138 -17.23 3.57 -11.18
N CYS A 139 -16.15 4.33 -11.01
CA CYS A 139 -15.98 5.23 -9.89
C CYS A 139 -16.93 6.42 -10.02
N ALA A 140 -18.04 6.33 -9.30
CA ALA A 140 -19.09 7.34 -9.31
C ALA A 140 -18.82 8.50 -8.35
N PHE A 141 -17.69 8.52 -7.64
CA PHE A 141 -17.30 9.63 -6.78
C PHE A 141 -17.37 10.97 -7.55
N MET A 142 -17.81 12.03 -6.89
CA MET A 142 -17.88 13.37 -7.47
C MET A 142 -17.91 14.45 -6.40
N ASP A 143 -17.20 15.55 -6.60
CA ASP A 143 -17.40 16.75 -5.79
C ASP A 143 -18.70 17.45 -6.24
N ASP A 144 -19.81 17.16 -5.55
CA ASP A 144 -21.14 17.69 -5.91
C ASP A 144 -21.22 19.21 -5.84
N LYS A 145 -20.47 19.85 -4.93
CA LYS A 145 -20.41 21.32 -4.90
C LYS A 145 -19.75 21.84 -6.16
N TRP A 146 -18.68 21.20 -6.64
CA TRP A 146 -18.03 21.57 -7.90
C TRP A 146 -18.82 21.14 -9.16
N ALA A 147 -19.63 20.11 -9.07
CA ALA A 147 -20.54 19.68 -10.13
C ALA A 147 -21.63 20.76 -10.39
N GLN A 148 -22.07 21.46 -9.35
CA GLN A 148 -22.99 22.59 -9.48
C GLN A 148 -22.33 23.74 -10.27
N ASN A 149 -23.04 24.25 -11.29
CA ASN A 149 -22.49 25.16 -12.30
C ASN A 149 -22.04 26.54 -11.76
N ASP A 150 -22.39 26.88 -10.53
CA ASP A 150 -22.07 28.16 -9.87
C ASP A 150 -20.80 28.11 -9.01
N TYR A 151 -20.23 26.93 -8.74
CA TYR A 151 -19.02 26.80 -7.95
C TYR A 151 -17.76 27.22 -8.73
N ARG A 152 -16.97 28.11 -8.11
CA ARG A 152 -15.81 28.77 -8.74
C ARG A 152 -14.45 28.23 -8.27
N GLY A 153 -14.42 27.24 -7.39
CA GLY A 153 -13.20 26.63 -6.87
C GLY A 153 -12.72 25.42 -7.66
N ASN A 154 -11.61 24.82 -7.22
CA ASN A 154 -11.23 23.48 -7.64
C ASN A 154 -12.04 22.43 -6.86
N PRO A 155 -12.32 21.26 -7.46
CA PRO A 155 -12.90 20.15 -6.72
C PRO A 155 -11.89 19.60 -5.70
N VAL A 156 -12.41 18.91 -4.68
CA VAL A 156 -11.62 18.02 -3.82
C VAL A 156 -11.04 16.89 -4.69
N GLU A 157 -9.77 16.52 -4.49
CA GLU A 157 -9.21 15.37 -5.21
C GLU A 157 -9.64 14.07 -4.52
N LEU A 158 -10.74 13.51 -5.00
CA LEU A 158 -11.31 12.25 -4.56
C LEU A 158 -10.57 11.06 -5.18
N PHE A 159 -10.15 10.12 -4.34
CA PHE A 159 -9.56 8.87 -4.76
C PHE A 159 -9.74 7.76 -3.72
N LEU A 160 -9.73 6.50 -4.18
CA LEU A 160 -9.64 5.32 -3.33
C LEU A 160 -8.37 4.53 -3.67
N ASN A 161 -7.46 4.40 -2.71
CA ASN A 161 -6.33 3.46 -2.78
C ASN A 161 -6.85 2.02 -2.61
N ALA A 162 -7.24 1.38 -3.72
CA ALA A 162 -7.83 0.05 -3.76
C ALA A 162 -6.83 -1.06 -3.38
N GLY A 163 -5.52 -0.80 -3.52
CA GLY A 163 -4.44 -1.70 -3.08
C GLY A 163 -3.62 -1.11 -1.93
N PRO A 164 -2.30 -0.86 -2.12
CA PRO A 164 -1.43 -0.29 -1.10
C PRO A 164 -1.92 1.09 -0.67
N GLY A 165 -1.94 1.35 0.65
CA GLY A 165 -2.48 2.59 1.22
C GLY A 165 -1.52 3.39 2.08
N ARG A 166 -0.33 2.87 2.40
CA ARG A 166 0.64 3.52 3.31
C ARG A 166 2.07 3.07 3.05
N ILE A 167 3.02 3.90 3.48
CA ILE A 167 4.48 3.72 3.37
C ILE A 167 5.09 3.92 4.76
N PRO A 168 5.59 2.85 5.39
CA PRO A 168 6.38 2.90 6.61
C PRO A 168 7.69 3.68 6.48
N SER A 169 8.16 4.28 7.58
CA SER A 169 9.39 5.07 7.62
C SER A 169 10.68 4.26 7.40
N ASN A 170 10.61 2.94 7.60
CA ASN A 170 11.68 1.97 7.33
C ASN A 170 11.70 1.48 5.87
N HIS A 171 10.77 1.89 5.00
CA HIS A 171 10.76 1.52 3.58
C HIS A 171 11.72 2.40 2.76
N ILE A 172 13.00 2.30 3.09
CA ILE A 172 14.03 3.24 2.64
C ILE A 172 14.27 3.18 1.12
N ASN A 173 14.14 2.01 0.47
CA ASN A 173 14.33 1.94 -0.98
C ASN A 173 13.18 2.62 -1.72
N LEU A 174 11.94 2.43 -1.24
CA LEU A 174 10.77 3.08 -1.81
C LEU A 174 10.77 4.58 -1.57
N ILE A 175 11.13 5.04 -0.36
CA ILE A 175 11.22 6.47 -0.02
C ILE A 175 12.30 7.14 -0.88
N ALA A 176 13.48 6.52 -0.99
CA ALA A 176 14.56 7.03 -1.83
C ALA A 176 14.13 7.09 -3.31
N LEU A 177 13.42 6.06 -3.81
CA LEU A 177 12.87 6.08 -5.16
C LEU A 177 11.85 7.21 -5.34
N CYS A 178 10.93 7.41 -4.39
CA CYS A 178 9.96 8.52 -4.41
C CYS A 178 10.67 9.88 -4.49
N GLN A 179 11.70 10.08 -3.68
CA GLN A 179 12.50 11.31 -3.71
C GLN A 179 13.18 11.50 -5.08
N GLU A 180 13.73 10.44 -5.66
CA GLU A 180 14.43 10.50 -6.95
C GLU A 180 13.49 10.85 -8.11
N ILE A 181 12.33 10.20 -8.17
CA ILE A 181 11.38 10.36 -9.29
C ILE A 181 10.39 11.51 -9.10
N GLY A 182 10.52 12.28 -8.01
CA GLY A 182 9.70 13.46 -7.74
C GLY A 182 8.27 13.15 -7.26
N VAL A 183 8.11 12.14 -6.40
CA VAL A 183 6.83 11.84 -5.73
C VAL A 183 6.79 12.53 -4.38
N ASP A 184 5.90 13.52 -4.26
CA ASP A 184 5.63 14.19 -2.99
C ASP A 184 4.92 13.24 -2.01
N LEU A 185 5.47 13.12 -0.79
CA LEU A 185 4.92 12.33 0.30
C LEU A 185 4.28 13.23 1.37
N GLU A 186 3.14 12.82 1.91
CA GLU A 186 2.46 13.41 3.07
C GLU A 186 2.29 12.38 4.18
N THR A 187 2.06 12.83 5.42
CA THR A 187 1.83 11.95 6.56
C THR A 187 0.58 11.10 6.36
N TYR A 188 0.70 9.80 6.58
CA TYR A 188 -0.44 8.89 6.72
C TYR A 188 -0.73 8.69 8.21
N ILE A 189 -1.96 8.99 8.64
CA ILE A 189 -2.40 8.79 10.01
C ILE A 189 -2.94 7.36 10.11
N PHE A 190 -2.17 6.49 10.78
CA PHE A 190 -2.59 5.12 11.05
C PHE A 190 -3.57 5.04 12.22
N GLN A 191 -3.31 5.82 13.26
CA GLN A 191 -4.03 5.75 14.52
C GLN A 191 -4.20 7.14 15.12
N SER A 192 -5.40 7.42 15.59
CA SER A 192 -5.78 8.59 16.37
C SER A 192 -6.58 8.13 17.59
N MET A 193 -6.40 8.81 18.72
CA MET A 193 -7.14 8.50 19.96
C MET A 193 -8.63 8.87 19.87
N SER A 194 -9.03 9.64 18.85
CA SER A 194 -10.43 9.89 18.51
C SER A 194 -11.07 8.76 17.70
N ASN A 195 -10.28 7.88 17.07
CA ASN A 195 -10.84 6.75 16.32
C ASN A 195 -11.67 5.86 17.25
N LEU A 196 -12.65 5.16 16.68
CA LEU A 196 -13.62 4.38 17.42
C LEU A 196 -13.28 2.89 17.41
N MET A 197 -13.73 2.20 18.45
CA MET A 197 -13.74 0.76 18.54
C MET A 197 -15.14 0.28 18.89
N GLN A 198 -15.59 -0.80 18.24
CA GLN A 198 -16.93 -1.33 18.42
C GLN A 198 -16.93 -2.85 18.47
N SER A 199 -17.70 -3.41 19.40
CA SER A 199 -17.93 -4.86 19.49
C SER A 199 -19.36 -5.14 19.91
N ALA A 200 -20.00 -6.13 19.30
CA ALA A 200 -21.35 -6.57 19.66
C ALA A 200 -21.45 -7.06 21.12
N THR A 201 -20.35 -7.54 21.71
CA THR A 201 -20.31 -8.07 23.08
C THR A 201 -20.01 -7.02 24.15
N TYR A 202 -19.78 -5.77 23.75
CA TYR A 202 -19.38 -4.68 24.64
C TYR A 202 -20.28 -3.46 24.47
N ASN A 203 -20.52 -2.71 25.56
CA ASN A 203 -21.25 -1.43 25.54
C ASN A 203 -22.58 -1.48 24.75
N ASN A 204 -23.29 -2.61 24.80
CA ASN A 204 -24.50 -2.88 24.01
C ASN A 204 -24.31 -2.64 22.49
N GLY A 205 -23.14 -2.95 21.96
CA GLY A 205 -22.78 -2.74 20.56
C GLY A 205 -22.44 -1.30 20.20
N LYS A 206 -22.44 -0.35 21.14
CA LYS A 206 -22.12 1.05 20.85
C LYS A 206 -20.61 1.29 20.77
N PRO A 207 -20.14 2.15 19.86
CA PRO A 207 -18.73 2.44 19.71
C PRO A 207 -18.21 3.22 20.92
N VAL A 208 -16.92 3.08 21.20
CA VAL A 208 -16.17 3.88 22.18
C VAL A 208 -14.89 4.43 21.57
N PRO A 209 -14.43 5.63 21.95
CA PRO A 209 -13.14 6.15 21.52
C PRO A 209 -11.99 5.23 21.95
N MET A 210 -11.06 4.98 21.02
CA MET A 210 -9.86 4.18 21.23
C MET A 210 -9.02 4.73 22.37
N GLY A 211 -8.86 6.06 22.45
CA GLY A 211 -8.12 6.69 23.55
C GLY A 211 -8.71 6.37 24.93
N GLN A 212 -10.04 6.30 25.04
CA GLN A 212 -10.69 5.95 26.29
C GLN A 212 -10.30 4.53 26.71
N VAL A 213 -10.34 3.55 25.81
CA VAL A 213 -9.95 2.17 26.13
C VAL A 213 -8.45 2.07 26.42
N THR A 214 -7.59 2.62 25.56
CA THR A 214 -6.13 2.55 25.67
C THR A 214 -5.62 3.10 26.99
N TYR A 215 -6.02 4.32 27.36
CA TYR A 215 -5.49 4.95 28.56
C TYR A 215 -6.10 4.41 29.85
N ASN A 216 -7.33 3.88 29.82
CA ASN A 216 -7.86 3.12 30.96
C ASN A 216 -7.14 1.79 31.14
N LEU A 217 -6.83 1.06 30.06
CA LEU A 217 -6.02 -0.15 30.14
C LEU A 217 -4.65 0.13 30.76
N TYR A 218 -3.98 1.20 30.35
CA TYR A 218 -2.67 1.57 30.90
C TYR A 218 -2.76 1.98 32.38
N GLY A 219 -3.80 2.70 32.79
CA GLY A 219 -4.04 3.05 34.18
C GLY A 219 -4.26 1.81 35.07
N GLU A 220 -5.13 0.90 34.65
CA GLU A 220 -5.41 -0.37 35.34
C GLU A 220 -4.14 -1.24 35.47
N MET A 221 -3.38 -1.39 34.38
CA MET A 221 -2.11 -2.13 34.41
C MET A 221 -1.08 -1.48 35.35
N ALA A 222 -1.04 -0.15 35.40
CA ALA A 222 -0.13 0.59 36.26
C ALA A 222 -0.51 0.47 37.74
N GLU A 223 -1.79 0.53 38.08
CA GLU A 223 -2.30 0.34 39.43
C GLU A 223 -1.99 -1.08 39.94
N MET A 224 -2.17 -2.10 39.09
CA MET A 224 -1.78 -3.48 39.39
C MET A 224 -0.27 -3.60 39.69
N MET A 225 0.58 -3.03 38.83
CA MET A 225 2.03 -3.10 39.02
C MET A 225 2.48 -2.30 40.23
N TYR A 226 1.89 -1.13 40.48
CA TYR A 226 2.13 -0.34 41.68
C TYR A 226 1.79 -1.13 42.94
N THR A 227 0.66 -1.83 42.95
CA THR A 227 0.22 -2.69 44.07
C THR A 227 1.19 -3.83 44.30
N ALA A 228 1.61 -4.53 43.24
CA ALA A 228 2.60 -5.61 43.33
C ALA A 228 3.94 -5.13 43.92
N ILE A 229 4.35 -3.91 43.62
CA ILE A 229 5.55 -3.29 44.23
C ILE A 229 5.35 -3.05 45.73
N GLN A 230 4.16 -2.60 46.16
CA GLN A 230 3.86 -2.46 47.58
C GLN A 230 3.86 -3.80 48.32
N GLU A 231 3.37 -4.85 47.68
CA GLU A 231 3.32 -6.22 48.21
C GLU A 231 4.68 -6.94 48.22
N GLY A 232 5.74 -6.33 47.67
CA GLY A 232 7.10 -6.85 47.71
C GLY A 232 7.49 -7.72 46.50
N CYS A 233 7.13 -7.28 45.30
CA CYS A 233 7.55 -7.95 44.07
C CYS A 233 9.08 -8.09 43.94
N LYS A 234 9.52 -9.08 43.15
CA LYS A 234 10.93 -9.37 42.89
C LYS A 234 11.32 -8.94 41.49
N LEU A 235 12.45 -8.26 41.36
CA LEU A 235 13.06 -7.93 40.07
C LEU A 235 14.09 -9.00 39.73
N GLN A 236 13.85 -9.78 38.67
CA GLN A 236 14.74 -10.87 38.25
C GLN A 236 15.10 -11.84 39.40
N GLY A 237 14.13 -12.14 40.28
CA GLY A 237 14.29 -13.08 41.39
C GLY A 237 14.85 -12.49 42.70
N ARG A 238 15.32 -11.23 42.72
CA ARG A 238 15.79 -10.55 43.94
C ARG A 238 14.79 -9.51 44.46
N ALA A 239 14.91 -9.17 45.74
CA ALA A 239 14.19 -8.04 46.31
C ALA A 239 14.63 -6.72 45.66
N LEU A 240 13.69 -5.79 45.56
CA LEU A 240 13.96 -4.41 45.18
C LEU A 240 14.73 -3.70 46.30
N SER A 241 15.74 -2.92 45.94
CA SER A 241 16.28 -1.90 46.84
C SER A 241 15.25 -0.77 47.04
N SER A 242 15.42 0.04 48.09
CA SER A 242 14.53 1.17 48.36
C SER A 242 14.46 2.16 47.18
N VAL A 243 15.60 2.38 46.52
CA VAL A 243 15.69 3.29 45.36
C VAL A 243 14.94 2.72 44.15
N GLU A 244 15.10 1.42 43.86
CA GLU A 244 14.39 0.80 42.74
C GLU A 244 12.89 0.76 42.97
N LYS A 245 12.46 0.48 44.20
CA LYS A 245 11.05 0.55 44.60
C LYS A 245 10.48 1.94 44.29
N GLU A 246 11.14 2.99 44.76
CA GLU A 246 10.72 4.38 44.53
C GLU A 246 10.68 4.74 43.03
N GLN A 247 11.69 4.34 42.25
CA GLN A 247 11.72 4.63 40.81
C GLN A 247 10.61 3.89 40.04
N LEU A 248 10.31 2.64 40.41
CA LEU A 248 9.22 1.90 39.80
C LEU A 248 7.85 2.48 40.18
N GLU A 249 7.65 2.90 41.44
CA GLU A 249 6.45 3.61 41.85
C GLU A 249 6.25 4.90 41.06
N ASN A 250 7.31 5.69 40.88
CA ASN A 250 7.27 6.92 40.08
C ASN A 250 6.97 6.63 38.60
N LEU A 251 7.58 5.59 38.03
CA LEU A 251 7.29 5.15 36.66
C LEU A 251 5.80 4.85 36.48
N TYR A 252 5.21 4.02 37.34
CA TYR A 252 3.81 3.62 37.18
C TYR A 252 2.83 4.73 37.52
N ARG A 253 3.14 5.63 38.46
CA ARG A 253 2.33 6.84 38.67
C ARG A 253 2.28 7.71 37.42
N LEU A 254 3.43 7.96 36.77
CA LEU A 254 3.50 8.75 35.54
C LEU A 254 2.83 8.04 34.35
N PHE A 255 3.17 6.76 34.16
CA PHE A 255 2.65 5.94 33.06
C PHE A 255 1.13 5.79 33.12
N GLY A 256 0.58 5.44 34.28
CA GLY A 256 -0.84 5.18 34.48
C GLY A 256 -1.69 6.39 34.88
N ASP A 257 -1.09 7.56 35.12
CA ASP A 257 -1.79 8.73 35.68
C ASP A 257 -2.37 8.47 37.08
N LEU A 258 -1.65 7.71 37.90
CA LEU A 258 -2.13 7.28 39.23
C LEU A 258 -2.08 8.43 40.25
N SER A 259 -2.95 8.34 41.25
CA SER A 259 -2.89 9.22 42.43
C SER A 259 -1.58 9.05 43.22
N SER A 260 -1.34 9.95 44.18
CA SER A 260 -0.15 9.88 45.05
C SER A 260 -0.07 8.59 45.88
N VAL A 261 -1.20 7.92 46.10
CA VAL A 261 -1.27 6.63 46.80
C VAL A 261 -1.33 5.43 45.84
N GLY A 262 -1.28 5.66 44.53
CA GLY A 262 -1.25 4.62 43.49
C GLY A 262 -2.60 4.18 42.94
N GLY A 263 -3.71 4.78 43.40
CA GLY A 263 -5.05 4.45 42.90
C GLY A 263 -5.35 5.06 41.52
N PHE A 264 -6.09 4.34 40.67
CA PHE A 264 -6.56 4.80 39.35
C PHE A 264 -8.09 4.95 39.30
N ASP A 265 -8.57 6.20 39.14
CA ASP A 265 -10.01 6.53 39.05
C ASP A 265 -10.38 7.18 37.71
N GLY A 266 -9.65 6.82 36.65
CA GLY A 266 -9.76 7.44 35.32
C GLY A 266 -8.73 8.53 35.07
N THR A 267 -8.70 9.05 33.84
CA THR A 267 -7.68 10.02 33.40
C THR A 267 -8.21 10.95 32.31
N ALA A 268 -7.75 12.20 32.33
CA ALA A 268 -7.97 13.17 31.25
C ALA A 268 -7.45 12.67 29.89
N ARG A 269 -6.45 11.76 29.89
CA ARG A 269 -5.85 11.17 28.68
C ARG A 269 -6.90 10.39 27.88
N GLY A 270 -7.91 9.82 28.55
CA GLY A 270 -9.04 9.11 27.91
C GLY A 270 -10.01 10.02 27.16
N GLY A 271 -9.85 11.34 27.27
CA GLY A 271 -10.68 12.37 26.64
C GLY A 271 -11.84 12.85 27.49
N TYR A 272 -12.73 13.63 26.88
CA TYR A 272 -13.77 14.40 27.58
C TYR A 272 -15.17 14.11 27.05
N ASP A 273 -16.16 14.05 27.93
CA ASP A 273 -17.58 14.21 27.58
C ASP A 273 -17.90 15.69 27.35
N LYS A 274 -17.19 16.57 28.07
CA LYS A 274 -17.25 18.01 27.92
C LYS A 274 -15.84 18.59 28.05
N ILE A 275 -15.29 19.12 26.96
CA ILE A 275 -13.97 19.76 27.00
C ILE A 275 -14.02 21.00 27.92
N PRO A 276 -12.99 21.24 28.75
CA PRO A 276 -12.90 22.44 29.59
C PRO A 276 -12.93 23.70 28.73
N GLY A 277 -13.69 24.69 29.21
CA GLY A 277 -13.88 25.96 28.55
C GLY A 277 -13.21 27.12 29.30
N GLY A 278 -13.71 28.33 29.05
CA GLY A 278 -13.26 29.52 29.76
C GLY A 278 -13.79 29.60 31.20
N TRP A 279 -13.08 30.36 32.05
CA TRP A 279 -13.49 30.71 33.41
C TRP A 279 -13.68 29.52 34.36
N ARG A 280 -14.93 29.20 34.72
CA ARG A 280 -15.30 28.15 35.69
C ARG A 280 -15.73 26.85 35.01
N ASP A 281 -15.59 26.76 33.69
CA ASP A 281 -15.96 25.56 32.94
C ASP A 281 -14.82 24.53 32.96
N GLY A 282 -14.75 23.73 34.02
CA GLY A 282 -13.70 22.73 34.22
C GLY A 282 -13.80 21.49 33.32
N GLY A 283 -14.85 21.38 32.51
CA GLY A 283 -15.11 20.19 31.69
C GLY A 283 -15.48 18.94 32.51
N LYS A 284 -15.62 17.81 31.82
CA LYS A 284 -15.85 16.47 32.39
C LYS A 284 -15.07 15.46 31.56
N PHE A 285 -14.14 14.73 32.18
CA PHE A 285 -13.49 13.59 31.55
C PHE A 285 -14.51 12.49 31.26
N ARG A 286 -14.22 11.63 30.30
CA ARG A 286 -15.01 10.43 30.06
C ARG A 286 -14.91 9.49 31.26
N ASP A 287 -15.98 8.75 31.51
CA ASP A 287 -16.05 7.80 32.62
C ASP A 287 -14.99 6.68 32.45
N LYS A 288 -14.46 6.19 33.58
CA LYS A 288 -13.48 5.10 33.64
C LYS A 288 -14.06 3.82 33.03
N ILE A 289 -13.27 3.09 32.24
CA ILE A 289 -13.58 1.72 31.79
C ILE A 289 -12.73 0.76 32.62
N GLY A 290 -13.37 -0.13 33.37
CA GLY A 290 -12.67 -1.10 34.21
C GLY A 290 -11.99 -2.20 33.41
N LEU A 291 -10.93 -2.80 33.96
CA LEU A 291 -10.17 -3.85 33.29
C LEU A 291 -11.03 -5.06 32.88
N GLU A 292 -11.98 -5.48 33.71
CA GLU A 292 -12.87 -6.61 33.41
C GLU A 292 -13.70 -6.38 32.14
N ASP A 293 -14.18 -5.15 31.94
CA ASP A 293 -14.94 -4.77 30.76
C ASP A 293 -14.06 -4.75 29.51
N ILE A 294 -12.84 -4.22 29.61
CA ILE A 294 -11.86 -4.22 28.53
C ILE A 294 -11.52 -5.67 28.12
N LEU A 295 -11.30 -6.57 29.08
CA LEU A 295 -10.99 -7.97 28.79
C LEU A 295 -12.16 -8.71 28.12
N LYS A 296 -13.40 -8.37 28.46
CA LYS A 296 -14.61 -8.95 27.83
C LYS A 296 -14.98 -8.30 26.49
N SER A 297 -14.34 -7.18 26.14
CA SER A 297 -14.72 -6.37 24.98
C SER A 297 -14.33 -6.96 23.62
N GLN A 298 -13.41 -7.93 23.62
CA GLN A 298 -12.69 -8.44 22.44
C GLN A 298 -11.68 -7.44 21.82
N PHE A 299 -11.45 -6.27 22.43
CA PHE A 299 -10.53 -5.25 21.91
C PHE A 299 -9.04 -5.54 22.15
N ILE A 300 -8.67 -6.52 22.97
CA ILE A 300 -7.27 -6.93 23.25
C ILE A 300 -6.79 -8.01 22.27
N GLY A 301 -7.73 -8.79 21.73
CA GLY A 301 -7.48 -9.79 20.71
C GLY A 301 -6.92 -11.09 21.28
N ASP A 302 -6.71 -12.04 20.38
CA ASP A 302 -6.01 -13.30 20.65
C ASP A 302 -4.57 -13.22 20.15
N SER A 303 -3.60 -13.48 21.03
CA SER A 303 -2.17 -13.47 20.70
C SER A 303 -1.72 -14.69 19.88
N ASN A 304 -2.51 -15.76 19.88
CA ASN A 304 -2.28 -16.95 19.06
C ASN A 304 -3.00 -16.87 17.71
N ALA A 305 -4.02 -16.01 17.61
CA ALA A 305 -4.59 -15.66 16.32
C ALA A 305 -3.57 -14.84 15.53
N ASN A 306 -3.60 -14.99 14.21
CA ASN A 306 -2.79 -14.15 13.35
C ASN A 306 -3.07 -12.67 13.72
N PRO A 307 -2.06 -11.87 14.14
CA PRO A 307 -2.24 -10.47 14.56
C PRO A 307 -2.93 -9.64 13.47
N GLU A 308 -2.82 -10.11 12.24
CA GLU A 308 -3.40 -9.58 11.04
C GLU A 308 -4.92 -9.76 10.89
N LEU A 309 -5.50 -10.69 11.65
CA LEU A 309 -6.89 -11.16 11.58
C LEU A 309 -7.67 -10.99 12.90
N SER A 310 -7.01 -10.56 13.98
CA SER A 310 -7.57 -10.52 15.33
C SER A 310 -8.25 -9.17 15.61
N PRO A 311 -9.58 -9.13 15.87
CA PRO A 311 -10.31 -7.90 16.15
C PRO A 311 -9.85 -7.08 17.37
N GLY A 312 -8.90 -7.60 18.15
CA GLY A 312 -8.37 -6.88 19.30
C GLY A 312 -6.84 -6.78 19.35
N SER A 313 -6.10 -7.34 18.39
CA SER A 313 -4.70 -6.95 18.26
C SER A 313 -4.57 -5.46 17.87
N PHE A 314 -5.66 -4.83 17.45
CA PHE A 314 -5.72 -3.47 16.92
C PHE A 314 -5.22 -2.38 17.85
N LEU A 315 -5.40 -2.52 19.17
CA LEU A 315 -4.86 -1.58 20.16
C LEU A 315 -3.34 -1.47 20.08
N PHE A 316 -2.67 -2.56 19.68
CA PHE A 316 -1.21 -2.67 19.66
C PHE A 316 -0.64 -2.65 18.25
N ASN A 317 -1.46 -2.55 17.20
CA ASN A 317 -0.97 -2.53 15.82
C ASN A 317 0.01 -1.39 15.56
N GLY A 318 -0.17 -0.24 16.21
CA GLY A 318 0.78 0.87 16.12
C GLY A 318 2.17 0.59 16.71
N PHE A 319 2.39 -0.57 17.34
CA PHE A 319 3.71 -0.99 17.83
C PHE A 319 4.47 -1.86 16.83
N ASN A 320 3.79 -2.38 15.80
CA ASN A 320 4.42 -3.16 14.76
C ASN A 320 5.24 -2.24 13.85
N ILE A 321 6.45 -2.67 13.48
CA ILE A 321 7.43 -1.83 12.79
C ILE A 321 6.92 -1.26 11.46
N ASP A 322 6.03 -1.98 10.77
CA ASP A 322 5.46 -1.56 9.49
C ASP A 322 4.14 -0.78 9.64
N TRP A 323 3.63 -0.57 10.86
CA TRP A 323 2.44 0.23 11.13
C TRP A 323 2.67 1.34 12.16
N GLN A 324 3.86 1.40 12.76
CA GLN A 324 4.21 2.44 13.71
C GLN A 324 4.30 3.82 13.03
N PRO A 325 3.73 4.87 13.64
CA PRO A 325 3.98 6.23 13.20
C PRO A 325 5.47 6.59 13.24
N THR A 326 6.01 7.37 12.32
CA THR A 326 5.29 8.08 11.25
C THR A 326 5.19 7.24 9.98
N LEU A 327 3.98 7.11 9.44
CA LEU A 327 3.74 6.54 8.11
C LEU A 327 3.53 7.68 7.10
N MET A 328 3.65 7.34 5.82
CA MET A 328 3.53 8.26 4.69
C MET A 328 2.57 7.72 3.62
N GLN A 329 2.09 8.60 2.76
CA GLN A 329 1.42 8.28 1.51
C GLN A 329 1.82 9.31 0.44
N PRO A 330 1.78 8.97 -0.86
CA PRO A 330 1.92 9.99 -1.90
C PRO A 330 0.72 10.93 -1.93
N VAL A 331 0.99 12.22 -2.16
CA VAL A 331 -0.06 13.23 -2.31
C VAL A 331 -0.93 12.91 -3.54
N GLY A 332 -2.22 12.67 -3.33
CA GLY A 332 -3.19 12.41 -4.41
C GLY A 332 -3.27 10.95 -4.89
N GLY A 333 -2.73 10.00 -4.12
CA GLY A 333 -2.94 8.57 -4.33
C GLY A 333 -1.66 7.75 -4.49
N MET A 334 -1.69 6.49 -4.10
CA MET A 334 -0.51 5.62 -4.07
C MET A 334 0.04 5.30 -5.47
N ASP A 335 -0.80 5.44 -6.49
CA ASP A 335 -0.42 5.25 -7.88
C ASP A 335 0.50 6.33 -8.45
N ARG A 336 0.64 7.47 -7.77
CA ARG A 336 1.59 8.55 -8.11
C ARG A 336 3.01 8.03 -8.30
N ILE A 337 3.39 6.98 -7.57
CA ILE A 337 4.71 6.35 -7.65
C ILE A 337 4.94 5.78 -9.05
N TRP A 338 4.05 4.93 -9.54
CA TRP A 338 4.22 4.35 -10.86
C TRP A 338 3.89 5.33 -11.99
N GLN A 339 3.01 6.30 -11.75
CA GLN A 339 2.78 7.39 -12.71
C GLN A 339 4.07 8.19 -12.93
N GLN A 340 4.78 8.56 -11.86
CA GLN A 340 6.05 9.27 -11.98
C GLN A 340 7.18 8.41 -12.58
N LEU A 341 7.20 7.10 -12.30
CA LEU A 341 8.12 6.19 -12.99
C LEU A 341 7.93 6.24 -14.51
N LEU A 342 6.68 6.17 -14.99
CA LEU A 342 6.38 6.23 -16.43
C LEU A 342 6.83 7.55 -17.06
N LEU A 343 6.82 8.65 -16.30
CA LEU A 343 7.24 10.00 -16.74
C LEU A 343 8.75 10.23 -16.66
N GLN A 344 9.55 9.30 -16.12
CA GLN A 344 11.00 9.47 -16.12
C GLN A 344 11.56 9.41 -17.54
N LYS A 345 12.48 10.35 -17.84
CA LYS A 345 13.25 10.34 -19.10
C LYS A 345 14.22 9.18 -19.09
N VAL A 346 14.39 8.54 -20.25
CA VAL A 346 15.40 7.50 -20.47
C VAL A 346 16.08 7.71 -21.83
N PRO A 347 17.27 7.16 -22.07
CA PRO A 347 17.92 7.23 -23.38
C PRO A 347 17.03 6.64 -24.49
N SER A 348 17.03 7.27 -25.67
CA SER A 348 16.27 6.75 -26.82
C SER A 348 16.79 5.41 -27.34
N SER A 349 18.02 5.05 -27.00
CA SER A 349 18.59 3.72 -27.25
C SER A 349 17.92 2.62 -26.44
N ALA A 350 17.19 2.96 -25.37
CA ALA A 350 16.43 1.98 -24.62
C ALA A 350 15.17 1.51 -25.35
N LEU A 351 14.69 2.26 -26.35
CA LEU A 351 13.55 1.86 -27.17
C LEU A 351 13.88 0.57 -27.91
N ASN A 352 13.21 -0.50 -27.52
CA ASN A 352 13.32 -1.76 -28.24
C ASN A 352 12.51 -1.68 -29.55
N ASN A 353 13.19 -1.72 -30.70
CA ASN A 353 12.53 -1.62 -32.01
C ASN A 353 11.57 -2.78 -32.32
N LEU A 354 11.56 -3.84 -31.49
CA LEU A 354 10.68 -5.00 -31.64
C LEU A 354 9.29 -4.76 -31.04
N ILE A 355 9.10 -3.66 -30.30
CA ILE A 355 7.84 -3.29 -29.66
C ILE A 355 7.44 -1.88 -30.10
N TYR A 356 6.17 -1.70 -30.48
CA TYR A 356 5.64 -0.42 -30.92
C TYR A 356 5.43 0.51 -29.72
N SER A 357 6.15 1.63 -29.69
CA SER A 357 5.76 2.76 -28.84
C SER A 357 4.51 3.43 -29.43
N TYR A 358 3.51 3.65 -28.59
CA TYR A 358 2.26 4.30 -28.98
C TYR A 358 2.39 5.83 -29.16
N ARG A 359 3.45 6.46 -28.62
CA ARG A 359 3.64 7.92 -28.70
C ARG A 359 4.46 8.33 -29.93
N LYS A 360 3.89 9.19 -30.79
CA LYS A 360 4.54 9.69 -32.03
C LYS A 360 5.93 10.30 -31.82
N ASN A 361 6.14 10.99 -30.70
CA ASN A 361 7.39 11.70 -30.39
C ASN A 361 8.31 10.94 -29.42
N ALA A 362 8.09 9.64 -29.21
CA ALA A 362 8.86 8.85 -28.23
C ALA A 362 10.38 8.94 -28.46
N ARG A 363 10.87 8.99 -29.70
CA ARG A 363 12.33 9.01 -29.97
C ARG A 363 13.03 10.30 -29.54
N SER A 364 12.36 11.45 -29.61
CA SER A 364 12.94 12.75 -29.22
C SER A 364 12.75 13.09 -27.74
N ASP A 365 11.84 12.38 -27.06
CA ASP A 365 11.50 12.59 -25.66
C ASP A 365 11.11 11.25 -25.01
N THR A 366 12.05 10.29 -25.02
CA THR A 366 11.79 8.92 -24.56
C THR A 366 11.53 8.89 -23.07
N ARG A 367 10.51 8.14 -22.68
CA ARG A 367 10.02 7.95 -21.32
C ARG A 367 9.94 6.48 -20.99
N VAL A 368 9.99 6.11 -19.71
CA VAL A 368 9.79 4.72 -19.28
C VAL A 368 8.46 4.16 -19.81
N GLY A 369 7.39 4.98 -19.85
CA GLY A 369 6.10 4.54 -20.39
C GLY A 369 6.12 4.18 -21.88
N ASP A 370 7.10 4.65 -22.67
CA ASP A 370 7.25 4.22 -24.08
C ASP A 370 7.78 2.81 -24.23
N LEU A 371 8.40 2.28 -23.17
CA LEU A 371 8.93 0.93 -23.12
C LEU A 371 7.81 -0.10 -22.85
N VAL A 372 6.60 0.36 -22.51
CA VAL A 372 5.49 -0.49 -22.05
C VAL A 372 4.46 -0.71 -23.14
N SER A 373 4.12 -1.99 -23.36
CA SER A 373 2.96 -2.41 -24.12
C SER A 373 1.89 -3.01 -23.21
N LEU A 374 0.76 -2.32 -23.12
CA LEU A 374 -0.46 -2.81 -22.46
C LEU A 374 -1.16 -3.86 -23.32
N HIS A 375 -2.11 -4.59 -22.75
CA HIS A 375 -2.84 -5.67 -23.42
C HIS A 375 -1.94 -6.72 -24.08
N THR A 376 -0.75 -6.93 -23.54
CA THR A 376 0.30 -7.76 -24.14
C THR A 376 0.66 -8.94 -23.22
N PRO A 377 -0.27 -9.90 -22.99
CA PRO A 377 0.00 -11.03 -22.12
C PRO A 377 1.10 -11.91 -22.73
N ALA A 378 2.11 -12.22 -21.91
CA ALA A 378 3.07 -13.27 -22.21
C ALA A 378 2.36 -14.64 -22.18
N LEU A 379 2.55 -15.42 -23.24
CA LEU A 379 1.97 -16.76 -23.42
C LEU A 379 3.01 -17.86 -23.16
N ASN A 380 4.29 -17.58 -23.42
CA ASN A 380 5.39 -18.51 -23.16
C ASN A 380 6.69 -17.72 -22.94
N ILE A 381 7.47 -18.09 -21.93
CA ILE A 381 8.80 -17.56 -21.62
C ILE A 381 9.77 -18.74 -21.70
N HIS A 382 10.45 -18.88 -22.84
CA HIS A 382 11.40 -19.96 -23.08
C HIS A 382 12.82 -19.49 -22.72
N VAL A 383 13.36 -20.03 -21.63
CA VAL A 383 14.72 -19.72 -21.17
C VAL A 383 15.71 -20.67 -21.83
N GLU A 384 16.62 -20.12 -22.62
CA GLU A 384 17.70 -20.82 -23.31
C GLU A 384 19.05 -20.49 -22.66
N ASN A 385 20.13 -21.20 -23.04
CA ASN A 385 21.46 -21.02 -22.45
C ASN A 385 22.01 -19.58 -22.54
N GLN A 386 21.70 -18.86 -23.62
CA GLN A 386 22.26 -17.53 -23.91
C GLN A 386 21.20 -16.46 -24.15
N SER A 387 19.92 -16.80 -24.04
CA SER A 387 18.82 -15.89 -24.34
C SER A 387 17.53 -16.32 -23.68
N VAL A 388 16.54 -15.43 -23.68
CA VAL A 388 15.16 -15.75 -23.34
C VAL A 388 14.27 -15.38 -24.52
N THR A 389 13.48 -16.33 -25.00
CA THR A 389 12.48 -16.09 -26.04
C THR A 389 11.10 -15.93 -25.40
N VAL A 390 10.50 -14.75 -25.52
CA VAL A 390 9.16 -14.45 -25.01
C VAL A 390 8.17 -14.47 -26.16
N THR A 391 7.13 -15.28 -26.03
CA THR A 391 5.96 -15.30 -26.92
C THR A 391 4.81 -14.59 -26.24
N PHE A 392 4.19 -13.64 -26.92
CA PHE A 392 3.15 -12.78 -26.38
C PHE A 392 2.09 -12.46 -27.43
N LYS A 393 0.91 -12.06 -26.94
CA LYS A 393 -0.19 -11.60 -27.80
C LYS A 393 -0.12 -10.09 -27.95
N ILE A 394 -0.28 -9.56 -29.15
CA ILE A 394 -0.51 -8.13 -29.39
C ILE A 394 -1.89 -7.92 -30.01
N PHE A 395 -2.46 -6.75 -29.78
CA PHE A 395 -3.71 -6.32 -30.40
C PHE A 395 -3.43 -5.13 -31.32
N GLN A 396 -3.69 -5.30 -32.62
CA GLN A 396 -3.61 -4.23 -33.61
C GLN A 396 -4.91 -4.21 -34.41
N ALA A 397 -5.60 -3.07 -34.45
CA ALA A 397 -6.84 -2.88 -35.22
C ALA A 397 -7.85 -4.03 -34.99
N ASP A 398 -8.10 -4.37 -33.73
CA ASP A 398 -9.02 -5.43 -33.28
C ASP A 398 -8.62 -6.87 -33.68
N LEU A 399 -7.45 -7.07 -34.30
CA LEU A 399 -6.90 -8.40 -34.58
C LEU A 399 -5.83 -8.76 -33.55
N ALA A 400 -5.99 -9.97 -33.00
CA ALA A 400 -5.02 -10.60 -32.13
C ALA A 400 -3.93 -11.29 -32.95
N ARG A 401 -2.66 -10.91 -32.75
CA ARG A 401 -1.50 -11.61 -33.31
C ARG A 401 -0.65 -12.19 -32.19
N ILE A 402 -0.09 -13.37 -32.42
CA ILE A 402 0.93 -13.96 -31.56
C ILE A 402 2.29 -13.63 -32.17
N GLU A 403 3.19 -13.11 -31.35
CA GLU A 403 4.57 -12.83 -31.73
C GLU A 403 5.54 -13.48 -30.75
N SER A 404 6.70 -13.87 -31.25
CA SER A 404 7.82 -14.34 -30.43
C SER A 404 9.03 -13.44 -30.67
N ARG A 405 9.74 -13.07 -29.60
CA ARG A 405 10.95 -12.24 -29.65
C ARG A 405 12.00 -12.79 -28.69
N LYS A 406 13.26 -12.70 -29.10
CA LYS A 406 14.42 -13.13 -28.32
C LYS A 406 15.05 -11.92 -27.64
N PHE A 407 15.43 -12.10 -26.38
CA PHE A 407 16.09 -11.11 -25.51
C PHE A 407 17.32 -11.75 -24.85
N ASP A 408 18.27 -10.93 -24.41
CA ASP A 408 19.43 -11.43 -23.64
C ASP A 408 19.02 -11.85 -22.23
N TYR A 409 18.11 -11.09 -21.61
CA TYR A 409 17.60 -11.36 -20.27
C TYR A 409 16.09 -11.18 -20.16
N CYS A 410 15.51 -11.75 -19.11
CA CYS A 410 14.12 -11.54 -18.74
C CYS A 410 13.97 -11.34 -17.22
N ILE A 411 13.23 -10.31 -16.82
CA ILE A 411 12.72 -10.14 -15.44
C ILE A 411 11.21 -10.37 -15.46
N SER A 412 10.75 -11.44 -14.82
CA SER A 412 9.31 -11.65 -14.60
C SER A 412 8.85 -11.01 -13.30
N THR A 413 7.80 -10.21 -13.36
CA THR A 413 7.11 -9.69 -12.15
C THR A 413 5.77 -10.38 -11.87
N VAL A 414 5.49 -11.42 -12.64
CA VAL A 414 4.28 -12.23 -12.53
C VAL A 414 4.33 -13.06 -11.25
N ALA A 415 3.19 -13.18 -10.58
CA ALA A 415 3.01 -14.06 -9.43
C ALA A 415 3.44 -15.51 -9.74
N PRO A 416 4.12 -16.24 -8.82
CA PRO A 416 4.56 -17.62 -9.02
C PRO A 416 3.54 -18.57 -9.69
N SER A 417 2.28 -18.57 -9.23
CA SER A 417 1.21 -19.45 -9.77
C SER A 417 0.81 -19.13 -11.21
N LEU A 418 0.98 -17.87 -11.63
CA LEU A 418 0.73 -17.45 -13.01
C LEU A 418 1.98 -17.67 -13.87
N LEU A 419 3.17 -17.43 -13.32
CA LEU A 419 4.45 -17.67 -14.00
C LEU A 419 4.59 -19.14 -14.40
N LYS A 420 4.22 -20.08 -13.50
CA LYS A 420 4.27 -21.53 -13.78
C LYS A 420 3.54 -21.92 -15.06
N LYS A 421 2.47 -21.21 -15.43
CA LYS A 421 1.65 -21.52 -16.62
C LYS A 421 2.32 -21.14 -17.93
N VAL A 422 3.30 -20.23 -17.89
CA VAL A 422 3.93 -19.65 -19.09
C VAL A 422 5.44 -19.87 -19.12
N LEU A 423 6.08 -20.30 -18.02
CA LEU A 423 7.51 -20.51 -17.95
C LEU A 423 7.92 -21.85 -18.56
N ASN A 424 8.78 -21.80 -19.56
CA ASN A 424 9.48 -22.95 -20.14
C ASN A 424 10.99 -22.80 -19.85
N TYR A 425 11.46 -23.46 -18.80
CA TYR A 425 12.85 -23.38 -18.35
C TYR A 425 13.33 -24.79 -17.96
N SER A 426 13.79 -25.54 -18.96
CA SER A 426 14.16 -26.96 -18.81
C SER A 426 15.35 -27.19 -17.87
N SER A 427 16.26 -26.22 -17.77
CA SER A 427 17.42 -26.27 -16.88
C SER A 427 17.24 -25.48 -15.58
N ALA A 428 16.02 -25.13 -15.21
CA ALA A 428 15.76 -24.43 -13.95
C ALA A 428 16.22 -25.27 -12.73
N PRO A 429 16.68 -24.62 -11.64
CA PRO A 429 16.87 -25.31 -10.36
C PRO A 429 15.62 -26.09 -9.94
N ARG A 430 15.80 -27.31 -9.43
CA ARG A 430 14.66 -28.15 -9.03
C ARG A 430 13.86 -27.52 -7.90
N GLU A 431 14.54 -26.85 -6.99
CA GLU A 431 13.98 -26.10 -5.88
C GLU A 431 13.08 -24.97 -6.38
N PHE A 432 13.51 -24.25 -7.41
CA PHE A 432 12.69 -23.18 -8.02
C PHE A 432 11.38 -23.73 -8.58
N ILE A 433 11.45 -24.83 -9.33
CA ILE A 433 10.27 -25.49 -9.88
C ILE A 433 9.35 -26.01 -8.78
N ALA A 434 9.90 -26.62 -7.73
CA ALA A 434 9.14 -27.09 -6.57
C ALA A 434 8.43 -25.95 -5.84
N GLY A 435 9.09 -24.79 -5.70
CA GLY A 435 8.48 -23.59 -5.14
C GLY A 435 7.33 -23.07 -6.00
N LEU A 436 7.51 -23.02 -7.34
CA LEU A 436 6.43 -22.65 -8.26
C LEU A 436 5.24 -23.62 -8.17
N ASP A 437 5.50 -24.92 -8.02
CA ASP A 437 4.47 -25.95 -7.84
C ASP A 437 3.72 -25.76 -6.52
N ALA A 438 4.44 -25.46 -5.43
CA ALA A 438 3.84 -25.17 -4.13
C ALA A 438 2.86 -23.98 -4.22
N PHE A 439 3.28 -22.85 -4.79
CA PHE A 439 2.39 -21.70 -5.01
C PHE A 439 1.26 -21.99 -6.00
N SER A 440 1.45 -22.89 -6.97
CA SER A 440 0.39 -23.22 -7.94
C SER A 440 -0.68 -24.14 -7.36
N ALA A 441 -0.38 -24.83 -6.25
CA ALA A 441 -1.33 -25.68 -5.55
C ALA A 441 -2.26 -24.91 -4.59
N THR A 442 -2.07 -23.60 -4.42
CA THR A 442 -2.83 -22.75 -3.48
C THR A 442 -3.91 -21.91 -4.17
N GLY A 443 -4.68 -21.14 -3.39
CA GLY A 443 -5.74 -20.27 -3.91
C GLY A 443 -7.13 -20.92 -3.93
N LYS A 444 -7.32 -22.01 -3.16
CA LYS A 444 -8.63 -22.57 -2.83
C LYS A 444 -9.02 -22.13 -1.43
N TRP A 445 -9.81 -21.07 -1.36
CA TRP A 445 -10.25 -20.45 -0.12
C TRP A 445 -11.33 -21.30 0.58
N GLY A 446 -10.89 -22.32 1.32
CA GLY A 446 -11.74 -23.28 2.04
C GLY A 446 -11.22 -24.72 2.16
N ASP A 447 -9.95 -25.00 1.81
CA ASP A 447 -9.32 -26.32 1.92
C ASP A 447 -7.94 -26.22 2.60
N ALA A 448 -7.46 -27.31 3.21
CA ALA A 448 -6.29 -27.36 4.09
C ALA A 448 -4.91 -27.26 3.37
N THR A 449 -4.86 -26.99 2.07
CA THR A 449 -3.59 -26.80 1.35
C THR A 449 -3.07 -25.39 1.62
N PRO A 450 -1.83 -25.23 2.11
CA PRO A 450 -1.38 -24.04 2.84
C PRO A 450 -1.49 -22.79 1.97
N ASP A 451 -2.34 -21.84 2.36
CA ASP A 451 -2.62 -20.61 1.62
C ASP A 451 -1.36 -19.73 1.52
N LEU A 452 -0.53 -19.95 0.51
CA LEU A 452 0.63 -19.10 0.18
C LEU A 452 0.21 -17.75 -0.46
N TRP A 453 -1.09 -17.55 -0.67
CA TRP A 453 -1.68 -16.30 -1.15
C TRP A 453 -2.66 -15.78 -0.11
N THR A 454 -2.72 -14.46 0.04
CA THR A 454 -3.68 -13.78 0.89
C THR A 454 -4.74 -13.13 0.01
N PRO A 455 -6.03 -13.54 0.10
CA PRO A 455 -7.12 -12.82 -0.54
C PRO A 455 -7.33 -11.49 0.20
N ALA A 456 -7.75 -10.45 -0.51
CA ALA A 456 -7.91 -9.13 0.06
C ALA A 456 -9.04 -8.39 -0.64
N ILE A 457 -9.90 -7.73 0.15
CA ILE A 457 -11.05 -6.99 -0.35
C ILE A 457 -11.11 -5.61 0.30
N LYS A 458 -11.42 -4.60 -0.49
CA LYS A 458 -11.77 -3.26 -0.01
C LYS A 458 -13.11 -2.82 -0.53
N VAL A 459 -13.80 -2.03 0.28
CA VAL A 459 -14.97 -1.25 -0.11
C VAL A 459 -14.70 0.21 0.19
N GLY A 460 -14.92 1.10 -0.78
CA GLY A 460 -14.78 2.55 -0.62
C GLY A 460 -16.13 3.25 -0.71
N TRP A 461 -16.24 4.39 -0.02
CA TRP A 461 -17.44 5.23 0.04
C TRP A 461 -17.07 6.69 -0.09
N GLN A 462 -17.94 7.48 -0.68
CA GLN A 462 -17.89 8.92 -0.54
C GLN A 462 -18.81 9.38 0.59
N GLY A 463 -18.29 10.19 1.51
CA GLY A 463 -19.14 10.91 2.46
C GLY A 463 -19.86 12.06 1.78
N ALA A 464 -21.18 12.17 1.95
CA ALA A 464 -21.95 13.37 1.58
C ALA A 464 -21.41 14.61 2.31
N GLU A 465 -20.91 14.39 3.51
CA GLU A 465 -20.12 15.31 4.32
C GLU A 465 -19.04 14.54 5.09
N ARG A 466 -18.09 15.26 5.68
CA ARG A 466 -17.06 14.67 6.56
C ARG A 466 -17.56 14.58 8.00
N PHE A 467 -18.67 13.87 8.21
CA PHE A 467 -19.32 13.74 9.52
C PHE A 467 -18.37 13.24 10.61
N TRP A 468 -17.43 12.36 10.24
CA TRP A 468 -16.39 11.87 11.14
C TRP A 468 -15.49 12.98 11.71
N GLU A 469 -15.27 14.08 10.98
CA GLU A 469 -14.51 15.24 11.49
C GLU A 469 -15.37 16.17 12.35
N THR A 470 -16.62 16.40 11.94
CA THR A 470 -17.50 17.41 12.54
C THR A 470 -18.29 16.91 13.73
N GLU A 471 -18.58 15.61 13.79
CA GLU A 471 -19.38 14.98 14.84
C GLU A 471 -18.54 14.13 15.78
N ASP A 472 -17.50 13.45 15.27
CA ASP A 472 -16.68 12.51 16.05
C ASP A 472 -15.23 12.99 16.30
N GLU A 473 -14.86 14.16 15.77
CA GLU A 473 -13.52 14.75 15.90
C GLU A 473 -12.38 13.84 15.39
N ILE A 474 -12.68 13.04 14.36
CA ILE A 474 -11.75 12.10 13.73
C ILE A 474 -11.09 12.75 12.51
N TYR A 475 -9.78 12.97 12.59
CA TYR A 475 -8.95 13.47 11.49
C TYR A 475 -7.92 12.40 11.11
N GLY A 476 -8.23 11.58 10.10
CA GLY A 476 -7.45 10.41 9.72
C GLY A 476 -7.52 9.24 10.72
N GLY A 477 -6.71 8.22 10.49
CA GLY A 477 -6.67 7.02 11.33
C GLY A 477 -7.64 5.92 10.92
N ILE A 478 -7.76 4.91 11.78
CA ILE A 478 -8.55 3.70 11.53
C ILE A 478 -9.44 3.41 12.74
N SER A 479 -10.74 3.28 12.49
CA SER A 479 -11.68 2.71 13.47
C SER A 479 -11.88 1.23 13.22
N TRP A 480 -12.13 0.49 14.29
CA TRP A 480 -12.12 -0.96 14.28
C TRP A 480 -13.42 -1.54 14.83
N THR A 481 -13.88 -2.63 14.23
CA THR A 481 -15.10 -3.33 14.67
C THR A 481 -14.92 -4.84 14.58
N THR A 482 -15.62 -5.57 15.43
CA THR A 482 -15.73 -7.04 15.34
C THR A 482 -16.69 -7.49 14.22
N ASP A 483 -17.42 -6.57 13.59
CA ASP A 483 -18.27 -6.81 12.41
C ASP A 483 -17.46 -7.23 11.18
N ASP A 484 -18.16 -7.74 10.16
CA ASP A 484 -17.59 -8.26 8.92
C ASP A 484 -16.69 -7.24 8.22
N ILE A 485 -16.99 -5.95 8.30
CA ILE A 485 -16.18 -4.90 7.67
C ILE A 485 -14.78 -4.77 8.28
N GLY A 486 -14.61 -5.22 9.53
CA GLY A 486 -13.38 -5.18 10.34
C GLY A 486 -12.88 -3.77 10.71
N GLN A 487 -12.87 -2.84 9.75
CA GLN A 487 -12.27 -1.53 9.92
C GLN A 487 -12.79 -0.49 8.92
N ILE A 488 -12.71 0.79 9.32
CA ILE A 488 -12.92 1.95 8.46
C ILE A 488 -11.68 2.84 8.50
N TRP A 489 -11.18 3.22 7.32
CA TRP A 489 -10.07 4.17 7.20
C TRP A 489 -10.60 5.54 6.83
N TYR A 490 -10.20 6.54 7.61
CA TYR A 490 -10.49 7.94 7.32
C TYR A 490 -9.35 8.55 6.50
N PRO A 491 -9.66 9.43 5.54
CA PRO A 491 -8.65 10.11 4.74
C PRO A 491 -7.68 10.87 5.64
N SER A 492 -6.37 10.76 5.36
CA SER A 492 -5.32 11.54 6.03
C SER A 492 -5.10 12.90 5.36
N GLU A 493 -5.87 13.17 4.32
CA GLU A 493 -5.79 14.33 3.46
C GLU A 493 -7.07 15.19 3.50
N ASP A 494 -6.91 16.42 3.02
CA ASP A 494 -7.97 17.39 2.79
C ASP A 494 -8.90 17.59 4.01
N PHE A 495 -8.31 17.67 5.21
CA PHE A 495 -9.04 17.99 6.45
C PHE A 495 -9.89 19.25 6.28
N THR A 496 -11.09 19.24 6.86
CA THR A 496 -12.10 20.31 6.78
C THR A 496 -12.73 20.52 5.40
N ALA A 497 -12.42 19.67 4.41
CA ALA A 497 -13.14 19.68 3.14
C ALA A 497 -14.62 19.32 3.35
N HIS A 498 -15.48 19.62 2.37
CA HIS A 498 -16.91 19.31 2.49
C HIS A 498 -17.26 17.85 2.17
N THR A 499 -16.33 17.07 1.62
CA THR A 499 -16.52 15.64 1.31
C THR A 499 -15.17 14.92 1.39
N GLY A 500 -15.17 13.59 1.26
CA GLY A 500 -13.97 12.75 1.29
C GLY A 500 -14.30 11.29 1.03
N ILE A 501 -13.27 10.50 0.77
CA ILE A 501 -13.39 9.06 0.51
C ILE A 501 -12.97 8.27 1.74
N LEU A 502 -13.87 7.42 2.23
CA LEU A 502 -13.59 6.44 3.28
C LEU A 502 -13.23 5.11 2.65
N THR A 503 -12.27 4.38 3.22
CA THR A 503 -12.23 2.92 3.02
C THR A 503 -13.18 2.31 4.03
N GLY A 504 -14.42 2.01 3.60
CA GLY A 504 -15.50 1.55 4.47
C GLY A 504 -15.46 0.05 4.84
N ALA A 505 -14.59 -0.72 4.19
CA ALA A 505 -14.19 -2.04 4.66
C ALA A 505 -12.79 -2.37 4.11
N TYR A 506 -12.00 -3.07 4.91
CA TYR A 506 -10.78 -3.70 4.43
C TYR A 506 -10.56 -5.01 5.17
N ASN A 507 -10.61 -6.11 4.42
CA ASN A 507 -10.40 -7.44 4.95
C ASN A 507 -9.33 -8.17 4.15
N ARG A 508 -8.79 -9.21 4.78
CA ARG A 508 -7.85 -10.16 4.19
C ARG A 508 -8.10 -11.57 4.72
N GLY A 509 -7.43 -12.55 4.14
CA GLY A 509 -7.53 -13.95 4.57
C GLY A 509 -8.95 -14.51 4.39
N GLU A 510 -9.31 -15.51 5.18
CA GLU A 510 -10.62 -16.18 5.13
C GLU A 510 -11.79 -15.19 5.09
N ARG A 511 -11.78 -14.15 5.93
CA ARG A 511 -12.82 -13.12 5.93
C ARG A 511 -12.93 -12.37 4.60
N ALA A 512 -11.81 -12.07 3.93
CA ALA A 512 -11.87 -11.47 2.60
C ALA A 512 -12.37 -12.44 1.52
N ALA A 513 -12.03 -13.71 1.64
CA ALA A 513 -12.54 -14.73 0.72
C ALA A 513 -14.06 -14.87 0.85
N ASP A 514 -14.57 -14.94 2.07
CA ASP A 514 -16.01 -15.03 2.35
C ASP A 514 -16.75 -13.77 1.91
N TYR A 515 -16.22 -12.60 2.25
CA TYR A 515 -16.84 -11.34 1.85
C TYR A 515 -16.84 -11.16 0.32
N ALA A 516 -15.81 -11.65 -0.37
CA ALA A 516 -15.77 -11.60 -1.83
C ALA A 516 -16.77 -12.54 -2.53
N ARG A 517 -17.40 -13.49 -1.82
CA ARG A 517 -18.51 -14.31 -2.36
C ARG A 517 -19.78 -13.51 -2.61
N GLN A 518 -19.86 -12.30 -2.06
CA GLN A 518 -20.95 -11.37 -2.29
C GLN A 518 -20.79 -10.62 -3.62
N ASN A 519 -21.92 -10.26 -4.25
CA ASN A 519 -21.92 -9.33 -5.38
C ASN A 519 -21.63 -7.89 -4.94
N ASN A 520 -21.44 -6.97 -5.89
CA ASN A 520 -21.09 -5.58 -5.57
C ASN A 520 -22.11 -4.89 -4.64
N GLN A 521 -23.41 -5.02 -4.91
CA GLN A 521 -24.43 -4.35 -4.08
C GLN A 521 -24.42 -4.89 -2.65
N GLN A 522 -24.30 -6.20 -2.47
CA GLN A 522 -24.21 -6.84 -1.16
C GLN A 522 -22.98 -6.39 -0.37
N ARG A 523 -21.83 -6.22 -1.05
CA ARG A 523 -20.61 -5.68 -0.43
C ARG A 523 -20.82 -4.25 0.05
N LEU A 524 -21.51 -3.42 -0.74
CA LEU A 524 -21.88 -2.07 -0.32
C LEU A 524 -22.88 -2.11 0.85
N ASP A 525 -23.91 -2.94 0.81
CA ASP A 525 -24.89 -2.97 1.89
C ASP A 525 -24.27 -3.44 3.22
N THR A 526 -23.38 -4.43 3.17
CA THR A 526 -22.59 -4.89 4.33
C THR A 526 -21.69 -3.78 4.85
N ALA A 527 -20.95 -3.09 3.98
CA ALA A 527 -20.08 -1.98 4.39
C ALA A 527 -20.86 -0.81 5.01
N ARG A 528 -22.06 -0.49 4.50
CA ARG A 528 -22.94 0.55 5.08
C ARG A 528 -23.41 0.17 6.48
N LYS A 529 -23.82 -1.09 6.65
CA LYS A 529 -24.29 -1.62 7.94
C LYS A 529 -23.17 -1.57 8.98
N GLY A 530 -21.97 -2.04 8.64
CA GLY A 530 -20.83 -1.99 9.54
C GLY A 530 -20.44 -0.55 9.91
N MET A 531 -20.49 0.38 8.95
CA MET A 531 -20.26 1.80 9.22
C MET A 531 -21.28 2.37 10.22
N ALA A 532 -22.55 2.01 10.12
CA ALA A 532 -23.59 2.44 11.06
C ALA A 532 -23.37 1.94 12.50
N LEU A 533 -22.57 0.88 12.70
CA LEU A 533 -22.16 0.44 14.05
C LEU A 533 -21.11 1.37 14.65
N LEU A 534 -20.18 1.85 13.83
CA LEU A 534 -19.15 2.81 14.25
C LEU A 534 -19.69 4.24 14.33
N HIS A 535 -20.66 4.59 13.50
CA HIS A 535 -21.25 5.93 13.38
C HIS A 535 -22.79 5.87 13.41
N PRO A 536 -23.40 5.63 14.57
CA PRO A 536 -24.85 5.47 14.68
C PRO A 536 -25.61 6.69 14.16
N GLY A 537 -26.54 6.47 13.23
CA GLY A 537 -27.36 7.53 12.61
C GLY A 537 -26.80 8.12 11.32
N ASN A 538 -25.56 7.76 10.94
CA ASN A 538 -24.88 8.35 9.78
C ASN A 538 -24.88 7.45 8.53
N ALA A 539 -25.60 6.33 8.54
CA ALA A 539 -25.68 5.37 7.43
C ALA A 539 -26.03 6.02 6.07
N ASP A 540 -26.90 7.02 6.08
CA ASP A 540 -27.36 7.74 4.88
C ASP A 540 -26.42 8.87 4.45
N LYS A 541 -25.35 9.15 5.21
CA LYS A 541 -24.34 10.17 4.90
C LYS A 541 -23.20 9.64 4.03
N VAL A 542 -23.30 8.41 3.55
CA VAL A 542 -22.31 7.80 2.64
C VAL A 542 -22.99 7.25 1.39
N ASP A 543 -22.37 7.49 0.23
CA ASP A 543 -22.87 7.05 -1.06
C ASP A 543 -21.73 6.77 -2.07
N HIS A 544 -22.07 6.54 -3.35
CA HIS A 544 -21.16 6.36 -4.48
C HIS A 544 -20.13 5.25 -4.26
N GLY A 545 -20.55 4.17 -3.59
CA GLY A 545 -19.65 3.11 -3.18
C GLY A 545 -19.04 2.29 -4.32
N MET A 546 -17.87 1.74 -4.10
CA MET A 546 -17.22 0.77 -5.00
C MET A 546 -16.47 -0.31 -4.25
N SER A 547 -16.29 -1.49 -4.84
CA SER A 547 -15.60 -2.61 -4.20
C SER A 547 -14.61 -3.32 -5.12
N ILE A 548 -13.57 -3.88 -4.52
CA ILE A 548 -12.55 -4.67 -5.23
C ILE A 548 -12.10 -5.86 -4.39
N ALA A 549 -12.15 -7.05 -4.99
CA ALA A 549 -11.56 -8.28 -4.45
C ALA A 549 -10.34 -8.71 -5.29
N TRP A 550 -9.14 -8.63 -4.72
CA TRP A 550 -7.88 -8.80 -5.46
C TRP A 550 -7.67 -10.21 -6.02
N GLN A 551 -8.19 -11.24 -5.34
CA GLN A 551 -8.17 -12.62 -5.84
C GLN A 551 -8.97 -12.82 -7.13
N TYR A 552 -9.91 -11.91 -7.41
CA TYR A 552 -10.72 -11.92 -8.63
C TYR A 552 -10.29 -10.91 -9.68
N MET A 553 -9.26 -10.09 -9.42
CA MET A 553 -8.76 -9.18 -10.45
C MET A 553 -8.06 -9.95 -11.58
N PRO A 554 -8.21 -9.53 -12.86
CA PRO A 554 -7.47 -10.12 -13.97
C PRO A 554 -5.97 -10.10 -13.71
N HIS A 555 -5.29 -11.19 -14.08
CA HIS A 555 -3.83 -11.35 -13.95
C HIS A 555 -3.30 -11.23 -12.51
N GLN A 556 -4.16 -11.37 -11.50
CA GLN A 556 -3.82 -11.46 -10.08
C GLN A 556 -4.32 -12.78 -9.50
N VAL A 557 -3.77 -13.16 -8.36
CA VAL A 557 -4.10 -14.41 -7.63
C VAL A 557 -4.51 -14.15 -6.17
N GLY A 558 -4.33 -12.93 -5.69
CA GLY A 558 -4.63 -12.49 -4.33
C GLY A 558 -4.19 -11.04 -4.15
N GLY A 559 -4.34 -10.51 -2.94
CA GLY A 559 -3.79 -9.22 -2.53
C GLY A 559 -2.26 -9.26 -2.47
N TRP A 560 -1.68 -10.31 -1.91
CA TRP A 560 -0.23 -10.56 -1.85
C TRP A 560 0.03 -12.03 -1.49
N ALA A 561 1.29 -12.46 -1.54
CA ALA A 561 1.66 -13.75 -0.98
C ALA A 561 1.56 -13.68 0.56
N SER A 562 1.04 -14.71 1.23
CA SER A 562 1.15 -14.80 2.70
C SER A 562 2.61 -14.70 3.11
N ASP A 563 2.95 -14.34 4.36
CA ASP A 563 4.32 -14.02 4.82
C ASP A 563 5.30 -15.21 4.72
N THR A 564 5.55 -15.68 3.50
CA THR A 564 6.10 -16.99 3.17
C THR A 564 7.53 -17.10 3.64
N ALA A 565 8.25 -15.98 3.70
CA ALA A 565 9.60 -15.93 4.22
C ALA A 565 9.66 -16.23 5.73
N THR A 566 8.62 -15.92 6.49
CA THR A 566 8.55 -16.14 7.94
C THR A 566 7.69 -17.34 8.32
N GLU A 567 6.54 -17.54 7.66
CA GLU A 567 5.60 -18.63 7.96
C GLU A 567 6.00 -19.95 7.27
N THR A 568 6.55 -19.87 6.05
CA THR A 568 6.94 -21.06 5.24
C THR A 568 8.34 -20.91 4.64
N PRO A 569 9.40 -20.67 5.45
CA PRO A 569 10.73 -20.26 4.97
C PRO A 569 11.36 -21.24 3.96
N ALA A 570 11.02 -22.53 4.04
CA ALA A 570 11.47 -23.53 3.08
C ALA A 570 10.91 -23.29 1.67
N VAL A 571 9.62 -22.94 1.55
CA VAL A 571 8.97 -22.62 0.27
C VAL A 571 9.51 -21.31 -0.28
N TYR A 572 9.71 -20.31 0.59
CA TYR A 572 10.32 -19.05 0.17
C TYR A 572 11.73 -19.27 -0.39
N LYS A 573 12.58 -20.02 0.33
CA LYS A 573 13.93 -20.39 -0.16
C LYS A 573 13.85 -21.08 -1.53
N GLN A 574 12.90 -22.01 -1.70
CA GLN A 574 12.67 -22.70 -2.97
C GLN A 574 12.35 -21.72 -4.12
N ILE A 575 11.33 -20.86 -3.96
CA ILE A 575 10.94 -19.91 -5.02
C ILE A 575 11.99 -18.83 -5.31
N THR A 576 12.93 -18.58 -4.40
CA THR A 576 14.02 -17.63 -4.61
C THR A 576 15.36 -18.29 -4.98
N THR A 577 15.36 -19.58 -5.33
CA THR A 577 16.57 -20.26 -5.78
C THR A 577 16.78 -20.03 -7.29
N PHE A 578 17.75 -19.18 -7.65
CA PHE A 578 18.08 -18.89 -9.06
C PHE A 578 19.47 -19.42 -9.42
N ASP A 579 19.64 -19.81 -10.69
CA ASP A 579 20.96 -20.07 -11.22
C ASP A 579 21.81 -18.79 -11.19
N LYS A 580 23.03 -18.94 -10.69
CA LYS A 580 23.98 -17.85 -10.51
C LYS A 580 24.25 -17.06 -11.80
N ASN A 581 24.20 -17.70 -12.97
CA ASN A 581 24.45 -17.09 -14.27
C ASN A 581 23.23 -17.23 -15.21
N SER A 582 22.01 -17.19 -14.64
CA SER A 582 20.78 -17.33 -15.41
C SER A 582 20.57 -16.16 -16.40
N ARG A 583 19.68 -16.39 -17.38
CA ARG A 583 19.11 -15.34 -18.24
C ARG A 583 17.73 -14.89 -17.76
N PHE A 584 17.18 -15.54 -16.74
CA PHE A 584 15.84 -15.30 -16.22
C PHE A 584 15.86 -15.07 -14.71
N TYR A 585 15.23 -13.98 -14.28
CA TYR A 585 15.08 -13.62 -12.87
C TYR A 585 13.64 -13.19 -12.58
N CYS A 586 13.25 -13.22 -11.31
CA CYS A 586 11.96 -12.70 -10.87
C CYS A 586 12.13 -11.48 -9.97
N ALA A 587 11.13 -10.59 -9.99
CA ALA A 587 11.08 -9.41 -9.13
C ALA A 587 9.65 -9.08 -8.70
N GLY A 588 9.48 -8.52 -7.51
CA GLY A 588 8.17 -8.19 -6.95
C GLY A 588 8.11 -8.48 -5.46
N ASP A 589 7.07 -8.00 -4.79
CA ASP A 589 6.88 -8.19 -3.34
C ASP A 589 6.92 -9.66 -2.92
N THR A 590 6.34 -10.57 -3.73
CA THR A 590 6.32 -12.02 -3.48
C THR A 590 7.72 -12.64 -3.50
N TRP A 591 8.67 -12.01 -4.18
CA TRP A 591 10.06 -12.44 -4.31
C TRP A 591 10.97 -11.66 -3.33
N SER A 592 10.41 -11.32 -2.16
CA SER A 592 11.06 -10.56 -1.11
C SER A 592 10.56 -11.01 0.26
N TYR A 593 11.29 -10.64 1.33
CA TYR A 593 10.86 -10.83 2.72
C TYR A 593 9.71 -9.88 3.15
N LEU A 594 9.22 -9.04 2.23
CA LEU A 594 8.21 -8.02 2.50
C LEU A 594 7.04 -8.13 1.50
N PRO A 595 6.32 -9.27 1.46
CA PRO A 595 5.14 -9.39 0.62
C PRO A 595 4.05 -8.40 1.06
N GLY A 596 3.21 -7.93 0.13
CA GLY A 596 2.19 -6.92 0.41
C GLY A 596 2.73 -5.49 0.49
N TRP A 597 4.05 -5.31 0.43
CA TRP A 597 4.69 -4.00 0.49
C TRP A 597 5.41 -3.63 -0.81
N GLN A 598 5.31 -2.35 -1.17
CA GLN A 598 6.03 -1.80 -2.31
C GLN A 598 7.55 -1.78 -2.11
N GLU A 599 8.02 -1.70 -0.85
CA GLU A 599 9.44 -1.87 -0.51
C GLU A 599 9.99 -3.21 -0.98
N GLY A 600 9.24 -4.29 -0.78
CA GLY A 600 9.57 -5.62 -1.30
C GLY A 600 9.64 -5.65 -2.83
N SER A 601 8.71 -4.95 -3.49
CA SER A 601 8.71 -4.82 -4.96
C SER A 601 9.96 -4.11 -5.49
N VAL A 602 10.33 -2.97 -4.90
CA VAL A 602 11.51 -2.18 -5.31
C VAL A 602 12.80 -2.94 -4.98
N SER A 603 12.93 -3.47 -3.77
CA SER A 603 14.12 -4.21 -3.33
C SER A 603 14.37 -5.45 -4.19
N SER A 604 13.32 -6.20 -4.51
CA SER A 604 13.43 -7.38 -5.35
C SER A 604 13.78 -7.03 -6.81
N ALA A 605 13.28 -5.91 -7.34
CA ALA A 605 13.71 -5.40 -8.64
C ALA A 605 15.22 -5.06 -8.65
N TYR A 606 15.72 -4.44 -7.59
CA TYR A 606 17.15 -4.16 -7.42
C TYR A 606 17.99 -5.44 -7.37
N CYS A 607 17.53 -6.47 -6.65
CA CYS A 607 18.17 -7.79 -6.65
C CYS A 607 18.27 -8.39 -8.06
N ALA A 608 17.18 -8.38 -8.84
CA ALA A 608 17.16 -8.93 -10.19
C ALA A 608 18.09 -8.17 -11.16
N ILE A 609 18.18 -6.84 -11.04
CA ILE A 609 19.12 -6.02 -11.82
C ILE A 609 20.57 -6.37 -11.47
N ASN A 610 20.89 -6.47 -10.18
CA ASN A 610 22.23 -6.87 -9.73
C ASN A 610 22.59 -8.29 -10.18
N ALA A 611 21.61 -9.20 -10.25
CA ALA A 611 21.81 -10.56 -10.76
C ALA A 611 22.13 -10.58 -12.27
N ILE A 612 21.46 -9.73 -13.07
CA ILE A 612 21.83 -9.50 -14.47
C ILE A 612 23.24 -8.94 -14.56
N ALA A 613 23.56 -7.92 -13.75
CA ALA A 613 24.87 -7.28 -13.75
C ALA A 613 26.01 -8.26 -13.43
N ARG A 614 25.82 -9.08 -12.41
CA ARG A 614 26.74 -10.18 -12.08
C ARG A 614 26.88 -11.19 -13.21
N THR A 615 25.82 -11.50 -13.95
CA THR A 615 25.91 -12.41 -15.10
C THR A 615 26.72 -11.80 -16.26
N ILE A 616 26.71 -10.47 -16.39
CA ILE A 616 27.52 -9.75 -17.39
C ILE A 616 28.98 -9.66 -16.94
N ASP A 617 29.20 -9.32 -15.68
CA ASP A 617 30.52 -9.19 -15.05
C ASP A 617 30.60 -10.05 -13.78
N PRO A 618 30.88 -11.36 -13.93
CA PRO A 618 30.93 -12.29 -12.79
C PRO A 618 32.16 -12.08 -11.91
N THR A 619 33.13 -11.28 -12.34
CA THR A 619 34.36 -11.01 -11.58
C THR A 619 34.22 -9.88 -10.57
N ASN A 620 33.17 -9.07 -10.71
CA ASN A 620 32.87 -7.98 -9.80
C ASN A 620 32.11 -8.49 -8.56
N ASN A 621 32.84 -8.60 -7.45
CA ASN A 621 32.32 -9.11 -6.18
C ASN A 621 31.20 -8.24 -5.57
N THR A 622 31.10 -6.96 -5.95
CA THR A 622 30.03 -6.08 -5.49
C THR A 622 28.68 -6.60 -5.97
N PHE A 623 28.54 -6.92 -7.27
CA PHE A 623 27.29 -7.48 -7.80
C PHE A 623 27.00 -8.87 -7.22
N ALA A 624 28.03 -9.69 -6.96
CA ALA A 624 27.83 -10.99 -6.32
C ALA A 624 27.21 -10.86 -4.92
N THR A 625 27.65 -9.86 -4.15
CA THR A 625 27.14 -9.59 -2.80
C THR A 625 25.73 -8.98 -2.86
N SER A 626 25.46 -8.12 -3.84
CA SER A 626 24.20 -7.38 -3.97
C SER A 626 23.09 -8.12 -4.71
N ALA A 627 23.37 -9.24 -5.37
CA ALA A 627 22.40 -9.97 -6.19
C ALA A 627 21.47 -10.93 -5.41
N CYS A 628 21.36 -10.77 -4.09
CA CYS A 628 20.38 -11.43 -3.22
C CYS A 628 20.24 -12.97 -3.37
N PHE A 629 21.31 -13.67 -3.80
CA PHE A 629 21.35 -15.13 -4.01
C PHE A 629 21.46 -15.95 -2.70
N ALA A 630 21.00 -15.43 -1.57
CA ALA A 630 21.28 -15.99 -0.24
C ALA A 630 20.94 -17.50 -0.17
N GLY A 631 21.92 -18.31 0.26
CA GLY A 631 21.75 -19.76 0.47
C GLY A 631 22.22 -20.70 -0.66
N SER A 632 23.12 -20.23 -1.53
CA SER A 632 23.79 -21.05 -2.57
C SER A 632 25.22 -21.46 -2.21
N GLU A 633 25.51 -21.55 -0.90
CA GLU A 633 26.64 -22.29 -0.31
C GLU A 633 26.13 -23.55 0.38
#